data_AF-A0A7I8DXE0-F1
#
_entry.id   AF-A0A7I8DXE0-F1
#
_cell.length_a   1.000
_cell.length_b   1.000
_cell.length_c   1.000
_cell.angle_alpha   90.00
_cell.angle_beta   90.00
_cell.angle_gamma   90.00
#
_symmetry.space_group_name_H-M   'P 1'
#
loop_
_entity.id
_entity.type
_entity.pdbx_description
1 polymer ?
#
loop_
_entity_poly.entity_id
_entity_poly.type
_entity_poly.pdbx_seq_one_letter_code
_entity_poly.pdbx_strand_id
1 'polypeptide(L)'
;MKKIITLLTIVSSILFLSLPVSALDQKKEIIKLDNGYYLETIIEETSMARAANQKTARKTANYKNAQGAIMFSVTVTGTFTYTGSSSTCTKSVAEASSKNTNWKISSKSASKSGNKATAKAIAKRYVDGVAVETQNCTVTLICSSNGSLK
;
A
#
# COMPACT_ATOMS: atom_id res chain seq x y z
N MET A 1 57.98 31.42 -34.38
CA MET A 1 58.08 31.45 -32.90
C MET A 1 56.69 31.43 -32.32
N LYS A 2 56.42 30.45 -31.46
CA LYS A 2 55.13 30.13 -30.82
C LYS A 2 54.68 31.27 -29.90
N LYS A 3 53.39 31.63 -29.93
CA LYS A 3 52.65 31.99 -28.72
C LYS A 3 51.22 31.43 -28.80
N ILE A 4 50.99 30.47 -27.92
CA ILE A 4 49.74 29.77 -27.62
C ILE A 4 48.84 30.75 -26.89
N ILE A 5 47.59 30.93 -27.34
CA ILE A 5 46.52 31.51 -26.54
C ILE A 5 45.32 30.57 -26.58
N THR A 6 45.29 29.78 -25.52
CA THR A 6 44.19 29.10 -24.84
C THR A 6 42.79 29.67 -25.15
N LEU A 7 41.87 28.81 -25.63
CA LEU A 7 40.46 28.98 -25.31
C LEU A 7 39.79 27.61 -25.13
N LEU A 8 39.56 27.31 -23.85
CA LEU A 8 39.03 26.07 -23.32
C LEU A 8 37.56 26.34 -22.97
N THR A 9 36.59 25.92 -23.80
CA THR A 9 35.17 26.02 -23.42
C THR A 9 34.31 24.89 -23.98
N ILE A 10 34.11 23.88 -23.12
CA ILE A 10 32.84 23.22 -22.80
C ILE A 10 32.22 22.39 -23.93
N VAL A 11 32.74 21.17 -24.10
CA VAL A 11 31.93 20.04 -24.58
C VAL A 11 31.08 19.60 -23.40
N SER A 12 29.82 20.05 -23.37
CA SER A 12 28.83 19.58 -22.40
C SER A 12 28.51 18.11 -22.70
N SER A 13 29.26 17.22 -22.06
CA SER A 13 28.95 15.80 -22.00
C SER A 13 27.64 15.65 -21.23
N ILE A 14 26.55 15.38 -21.96
CA ILE A 14 25.30 14.91 -21.39
C ILE A 14 25.58 13.54 -20.79
N LEU A 15 26.01 13.52 -19.53
CA LEU A 15 25.89 12.34 -18.68
C LEU A 15 24.39 12.08 -18.54
N PHE A 16 23.90 11.10 -19.30
CA PHE A 16 22.66 10.43 -18.95
C PHE A 16 22.87 9.77 -17.59
N LEU A 17 22.56 10.50 -16.52
CA LEU A 17 22.33 9.95 -15.20
C LEU A 17 21.14 8.99 -15.33
N SER A 18 21.44 7.72 -15.60
CA SER A 18 20.50 6.64 -15.35
C SER A 18 20.31 6.57 -13.83
N LEU A 19 19.40 7.40 -13.32
CA LEU A 19 18.87 7.23 -11.98
C LEU A 19 18.35 5.78 -11.90
N PRO A 20 18.75 4.98 -10.89
CA PRO A 20 18.13 3.70 -10.69
C PRO A 20 16.66 3.95 -10.37
N VAL A 21 15.78 3.73 -11.34
CA VAL A 21 14.36 3.46 -11.08
C VAL A 21 14.35 2.20 -10.24
N SER A 22 14.24 2.39 -8.93
CA SER A 22 14.00 1.29 -8.01
C SER A 22 12.59 0.80 -8.30
N ALA A 23 12.46 -0.34 -8.96
CA ALA A 23 11.17 -1.00 -9.15
C ALA A 23 10.61 -1.32 -7.76
N LEU A 24 9.54 -0.63 -7.37
CA LEU A 24 8.82 -0.93 -6.13
C LEU A 24 8.17 -2.30 -6.32
N ASP A 25 8.69 -3.32 -5.64
CA ASP A 25 8.15 -4.68 -5.70
C ASP A 25 6.74 -4.68 -5.06
N GLN A 26 5.70 -4.69 -5.91
CA GLN A 26 4.31 -4.70 -5.47
C GLN A 26 3.81 -6.14 -5.40
N LYS A 27 3.54 -6.63 -4.19
CA LYS A 27 2.93 -7.94 -4.00
C LYS A 27 1.42 -7.84 -4.18
N LYS A 28 0.90 -8.50 -5.21
CA LYS A 28 -0.51 -8.51 -5.58
C LYS A 28 -1.14 -9.90 -5.42
N GLU A 29 -2.35 -9.95 -4.87
CA GLU A 29 -3.15 -11.16 -4.72
C GLU A 29 -4.61 -10.85 -5.10
N ILE A 30 -5.29 -11.78 -5.79
CA ILE A 30 -6.71 -11.63 -6.17
C ILE A 30 -7.47 -12.86 -5.69
N ILE A 31 -8.57 -12.63 -4.96
CA ILE A 31 -9.48 -13.66 -4.47
C ILE A 31 -10.87 -13.40 -5.05
N LYS A 32 -11.51 -14.43 -5.62
CA LYS A 32 -12.92 -14.37 -6.04
C LYS A 32 -13.81 -14.62 -4.82
N LEU A 33 -14.86 -13.83 -4.67
CA LEU A 33 -15.82 -13.91 -3.58
C LEU A 33 -17.11 -14.59 -4.06
N ASP A 34 -17.85 -15.18 -3.12
CA ASP A 34 -19.07 -15.97 -3.42
C ASP A 34 -20.18 -15.15 -4.10
N ASN A 35 -20.22 -13.84 -3.84
CA ASN A 35 -21.17 -12.92 -4.45
C ASN A 35 -20.74 -12.40 -5.84
N GLY A 36 -19.71 -12.99 -6.45
CA GLY A 36 -19.23 -12.64 -7.79
C GLY A 36 -18.33 -11.40 -7.83
N TYR A 37 -18.02 -10.80 -6.68
CA TYR A 37 -17.01 -9.76 -6.55
C TYR A 37 -15.60 -10.36 -6.42
N TYR A 38 -14.59 -9.50 -6.46
CA TYR A 38 -13.20 -9.84 -6.31
C TYR A 38 -12.58 -8.97 -5.23
N LEU A 39 -11.74 -9.57 -4.38
CA LEU A 39 -10.88 -8.85 -3.45
C LEU A 39 -9.46 -8.85 -4.02
N GLU A 40 -9.00 -7.71 -4.50
CA GLU A 40 -7.61 -7.51 -4.91
C GLU A 40 -6.84 -6.88 -3.76
N THR A 41 -5.79 -7.54 -3.27
CA THR A 41 -4.89 -6.95 -2.29
C THR A 41 -3.55 -6.58 -2.90
N ILE A 42 -3.03 -5.42 -2.51
CA ILE A 42 -1.74 -4.88 -2.97
C ILE A 42 -0.97 -4.44 -1.73
N ILE A 43 0.27 -4.90 -1.60
CA ILE A 43 1.19 -4.46 -0.55
C ILE A 43 2.25 -3.58 -1.19
N GLU A 44 2.48 -2.43 -0.56
CA GLU A 44 3.48 -1.47 -0.99
C GLU A 44 4.29 -1.00 0.21
N GLU A 45 5.61 -1.07 0.09
CA GLU A 45 6.52 -0.48 1.06
C GLU A 45 6.58 1.04 0.85
N THR A 46 6.39 1.81 1.92
CA THR A 46 6.33 3.28 1.85
C THR A 46 7.61 3.93 2.37
N SER A 47 8.27 3.31 3.36
CA SER A 47 9.57 3.77 3.84
C SER A 47 10.34 2.68 4.60
N MET A 48 11.67 2.78 4.56
CA MET A 48 12.59 1.93 5.31
C MET A 48 13.66 2.78 6.00
N ALA A 49 13.77 2.66 7.32
CA ALA A 49 14.84 3.26 8.10
C ALA A 49 15.75 2.15 8.65
N ARG A 50 16.76 1.77 7.86
CA ARG A 50 17.65 0.62 8.15
C ARG A 50 18.34 0.72 9.51
N ALA A 51 18.83 1.90 9.88
CA ALA A 51 19.50 2.13 11.17
C ALA A 51 18.57 1.90 12.38
N ALA A 52 17.27 2.10 12.22
CA ALA A 52 16.27 1.90 13.27
C ALA A 52 15.57 0.54 13.19
N ASN A 53 15.96 -0.32 12.24
CA ASN A 53 15.23 -1.50 11.80
C ASN A 53 13.71 -1.29 11.73
N GLN A 54 13.31 -0.13 11.23
CA GLN A 54 11.93 0.29 11.14
C GLN A 54 11.48 0.30 9.70
N LYS A 55 10.26 -0.15 9.45
CA LYS A 55 9.64 -0.14 8.12
C LYS A 55 8.19 0.28 8.22
N THR A 56 7.75 1.10 7.28
CA THR A 56 6.34 1.45 7.11
C THR A 56 5.86 0.97 5.75
N ALA A 57 4.73 0.29 5.74
CA ALA A 57 4.11 -0.23 4.53
C ALA A 57 2.59 -0.15 4.61
N ARG A 58 1.96 -0.22 3.45
CA ARG A 58 0.51 -0.23 3.29
C ARG A 58 0.05 -1.51 2.62
N LYS A 59 -1.08 -2.04 3.08
CA LYS A 59 -1.83 -3.08 2.37
C LYS A 59 -3.21 -2.54 2.04
N THR A 60 -3.52 -2.49 0.76
CA THR A 60 -4.81 -2.03 0.24
C THR A 60 -5.59 -3.22 -0.27
N ALA A 61 -6.83 -3.36 0.16
CA ALA A 61 -7.79 -4.29 -0.39
C ALA A 61 -8.84 -3.51 -1.20
N ASN A 62 -8.88 -3.78 -2.50
CA ASN A 62 -9.84 -3.22 -3.45
C ASN A 62 -10.97 -4.23 -3.67
N TYR A 63 -12.18 -3.82 -3.34
CA TYR A 63 -13.38 -4.62 -3.57
C TYR A 63 -13.92 -4.30 -4.96
N LYS A 64 -13.78 -5.24 -5.90
CA LYS A 64 -14.06 -5.04 -7.33
C LYS A 64 -15.27 -5.84 -7.79
N ASN A 65 -16.09 -5.26 -8.65
CA ASN A 65 -17.17 -6.01 -9.31
C ASN A 65 -16.61 -6.91 -10.43
N ALA A 66 -17.49 -7.68 -11.07
CA ALA A 66 -17.12 -8.60 -12.15
C ALA A 66 -16.47 -7.92 -13.37
N GLN A 67 -16.74 -6.63 -13.58
CA GLN A 67 -16.15 -5.81 -14.65
C GLN A 67 -14.81 -5.19 -14.24
N GLY A 68 -14.32 -5.47 -13.03
CA GLY A 68 -13.04 -4.96 -12.51
C GLY A 68 -13.10 -3.54 -11.92
N ALA A 69 -14.27 -2.90 -11.89
CA ALA A 69 -14.44 -1.58 -11.28
C ALA A 69 -14.36 -1.67 -9.76
N ILE A 70 -13.60 -0.76 -9.13
CA ILE A 70 -13.46 -0.70 -7.67
C ILE A 70 -14.73 -0.07 -7.09
N MET A 71 -15.42 -0.80 -6.22
CA MET A 71 -16.59 -0.31 -5.49
C MET A 71 -16.18 0.52 -4.29
N PHE A 72 -15.23 0.00 -3.52
CA PHE A 72 -14.60 0.66 -2.39
C PHE A 72 -13.23 0.05 -2.12
N SER A 73 -12.41 0.75 -1.35
CA SER A 73 -11.10 0.28 -0.91
C SER A 73 -10.96 0.40 0.61
N VAL A 74 -10.17 -0.50 1.18
CA VAL A 74 -9.76 -0.49 2.59
C VAL A 74 -8.25 -0.64 2.65
N THR A 75 -7.57 0.28 3.32
CA THR A 75 -6.12 0.27 3.45
C THR A 75 -5.74 0.25 4.92
N VAL A 76 -4.79 -0.62 5.27
CA VAL A 76 -4.07 -0.53 6.54
C VAL A 76 -2.65 -0.05 6.26
N THR A 77 -2.24 1.01 6.96
CA THR A 77 -0.85 1.47 6.99
C THR A 77 -0.26 1.07 8.34
N GLY A 78 0.76 0.22 8.30
CA GLY A 78 1.45 -0.30 9.48
C GLY A 78 2.89 0.18 9.54
N THR A 79 3.34 0.58 10.74
CA THR A 79 4.76 0.78 11.04
C THR A 79 5.22 -0.36 11.94
N PHE A 80 6.38 -0.93 11.61
CA PHE A 80 6.94 -2.10 12.26
C PHE A 80 8.40 -1.86 12.63
N THR A 81 8.83 -2.49 13.72
CA THR A 81 10.24 -2.68 14.08
C THR A 81 10.55 -4.17 13.99
N TYR A 82 11.72 -4.53 13.49
CA TYR A 82 12.15 -5.93 13.34
C TYR A 82 13.63 -6.09 13.67
N THR A 83 14.09 -7.28 14.04
CA THR A 83 15.49 -7.48 14.48
C THR A 83 16.19 -8.66 13.80
N GLY A 84 15.54 -9.31 12.83
CA GLY A 84 15.93 -10.63 12.32
C GLY A 84 15.31 -11.76 13.15
N SER A 85 15.25 -11.61 14.47
CA SER A 85 14.69 -12.62 15.39
C SER A 85 13.26 -12.31 15.85
N SER A 86 12.84 -11.04 15.85
CA SER A 86 11.49 -10.62 16.26
C SER A 86 10.93 -9.49 15.39
N SER A 87 9.62 -9.25 15.46
CA SER A 87 8.96 -8.11 14.82
C SER A 87 7.78 -7.62 15.65
N THR A 88 7.59 -6.31 15.71
CA THR A 88 6.51 -5.65 16.46
C THR A 88 5.90 -4.52 15.62
N CYS A 89 4.57 -4.50 15.54
CA CYS A 89 3.81 -3.39 14.98
C CYS A 89 3.73 -2.26 16.00
N THR A 90 4.31 -1.12 15.67
CA THR A 90 4.35 0.07 16.54
C THR A 90 3.20 1.02 16.24
N LYS A 91 2.70 1.05 14.99
CA LYS A 91 1.58 1.90 14.56
C LYS A 91 0.70 1.17 13.57
N SER A 92 -0.62 1.39 13.67
CA SER A 92 -1.60 0.99 12.66
C SER A 92 -2.56 2.14 12.41
N VAL A 93 -2.82 2.42 11.14
CA VAL A 93 -3.79 3.42 10.68
C VAL A 93 -4.70 2.76 9.65
N ALA A 94 -6.00 3.03 9.73
CA ALA A 94 -6.99 2.51 8.82
C ALA A 94 -7.56 3.63 7.95
N GLU A 95 -7.59 3.37 6.65
CA GLU A 95 -8.23 4.20 5.65
C GLU A 95 -9.26 3.36 4.90
N ALA A 96 -10.36 3.98 4.52
CA ALA A 96 -11.39 3.35 3.71
C ALA A 96 -12.07 4.41 2.86
N SER A 97 -12.35 4.09 1.60
CA SER A 97 -12.95 5.04 0.67
C SER A 97 -13.94 4.36 -0.27
N SER A 98 -15.08 5.01 -0.48
CA SER A 98 -16.02 4.64 -1.54
C SER A 98 -15.52 5.15 -2.89
N LYS A 99 -15.59 4.31 -3.91
CA LYS A 99 -15.24 4.63 -5.31
C LYS A 99 -16.43 4.50 -6.27
N ASN A 100 -17.50 3.87 -5.81
CA ASN A 100 -18.78 3.80 -6.48
C ASN A 100 -19.85 4.58 -5.69
N THR A 101 -20.80 5.20 -6.39
CA THR A 101 -21.86 6.07 -5.80
C THR A 101 -22.82 5.32 -4.89
N ASN A 102 -23.05 4.03 -5.14
CA ASN A 102 -23.99 3.20 -4.39
C ASN A 102 -23.34 2.58 -3.16
N TRP A 103 -22.00 2.60 -3.04
CA TRP A 103 -21.29 2.06 -1.88
C TRP A 103 -20.89 3.17 -0.92
N LYS A 104 -21.19 3.01 0.38
CA LYS A 104 -20.82 3.96 1.43
C LYS A 104 -20.03 3.26 2.53
N ILE A 105 -18.92 3.85 2.96
CA ILE A 105 -18.20 3.41 4.16
C ILE A 105 -18.98 3.89 5.39
N SER A 106 -19.44 2.95 6.20
CA SER A 106 -20.21 3.24 7.43
C SER A 106 -19.34 3.33 8.68
N SER A 107 -18.22 2.59 8.72
CA SER A 107 -17.24 2.68 9.79
C SER A 107 -15.88 2.18 9.35
N LYS A 108 -14.84 2.60 10.07
CA LYS A 108 -13.48 2.07 9.97
C LYS A 108 -12.79 2.11 11.32
N SER A 109 -11.89 1.17 11.56
CA SER A 109 -11.06 1.12 12.76
C SER A 109 -9.70 0.50 12.45
N ALA A 110 -8.70 0.90 13.22
CA ALA A 110 -7.36 0.36 13.17
C ALA A 110 -7.04 -0.35 14.49
N SER A 111 -6.26 -1.41 14.41
CA SER A 111 -5.75 -2.13 15.58
C SER A 111 -4.37 -2.71 15.28
N LYS A 112 -3.60 -2.95 16.35
CA LYS A 112 -2.28 -3.57 16.27
C LYS A 112 -2.16 -4.65 17.33
N SER A 113 -1.51 -5.76 16.98
CA SER A 113 -1.21 -6.84 17.91
C SER A 113 -0.01 -7.65 17.42
N GLY A 114 1.00 -7.81 18.29
CA GLY A 114 2.27 -8.43 17.92
C GLY A 114 2.88 -7.74 16.68
N ASN A 115 3.10 -8.51 15.63
CA ASN A 115 3.66 -8.05 14.36
C ASN A 115 2.61 -7.71 13.28
N LYS A 116 1.34 -7.49 13.68
CA LYS A 116 0.21 -7.31 12.76
C LYS A 116 -0.41 -5.92 12.92
N ALA A 117 -0.60 -5.24 11.80
CA ALA A 117 -1.46 -4.07 11.66
C ALA A 117 -2.76 -4.50 10.98
N THR A 118 -3.91 -4.17 11.57
CA THR A 118 -5.21 -4.58 11.05
C THR A 118 -6.15 -3.39 10.90
N ALA A 119 -6.69 -3.19 9.70
CA ALA A 119 -7.82 -2.31 9.45
C ALA A 119 -9.10 -3.14 9.33
N LYS A 120 -10.17 -2.66 9.97
CA LYS A 120 -11.53 -3.16 9.77
C LYS A 120 -12.37 -2.03 9.21
N ALA A 121 -13.23 -2.32 8.24
CA ALA A 121 -14.20 -1.37 7.71
C ALA A 121 -15.51 -2.07 7.38
N ILE A 122 -16.61 -1.32 7.47
CA ILE A 122 -17.94 -1.79 7.07
C ILE A 122 -18.43 -0.93 5.92
N ALA A 123 -18.64 -1.52 4.75
CA ALA A 123 -19.18 -0.87 3.57
C ALA A 123 -20.63 -1.32 3.34
N LYS A 124 -21.52 -0.40 3.00
CA LYS A 124 -22.93 -0.71 2.70
C LYS A 124 -23.27 -0.28 1.28
N ARG A 125 -23.96 -1.14 0.52
CA ARG A 125 -24.50 -0.81 -0.79
C ARG A 125 -25.94 -0.34 -0.67
N TYR A 126 -26.26 0.76 -1.34
CA TYR A 126 -27.57 1.37 -1.36
C TYR A 126 -28.18 1.31 -2.75
N VAL A 127 -29.48 1.05 -2.82
CA VAL A 127 -30.31 1.20 -4.03
C VAL A 127 -31.53 1.99 -3.60
N ASP A 128 -31.83 3.07 -4.31
CA ASP A 128 -32.94 3.98 -4.01
C ASP A 128 -32.98 4.44 -2.54
N GLY A 129 -31.80 4.69 -1.97
CA GLY A 129 -31.65 5.13 -0.58
C GLY A 129 -31.74 4.03 0.49
N VAL A 130 -32.05 2.79 0.11
CA VAL A 130 -32.16 1.63 1.02
C VAL A 130 -30.88 0.80 1.01
N ALA A 131 -30.36 0.46 2.19
CA ALA A 131 -29.20 -0.43 2.30
C ALA A 131 -29.60 -1.87 1.98
N VAL A 132 -29.08 -2.42 0.89
CA VAL A 132 -29.39 -3.78 0.39
C VAL A 132 -28.27 -4.78 0.61
N GLU A 133 -27.07 -4.31 0.96
CA GLU A 133 -25.91 -5.17 1.20
C GLU A 133 -24.99 -4.53 2.25
N THR A 134 -24.42 -5.36 3.11
CA THR A 134 -23.38 -4.96 4.07
C THR A 134 -22.18 -5.87 3.90
N GLN A 135 -21.00 -5.27 3.72
CA GLN A 135 -19.74 -5.97 3.61
C GLN A 135 -18.80 -5.59 4.75
N ASN A 136 -18.37 -6.61 5.50
CA ASN A 136 -17.40 -6.49 6.56
C ASN A 136 -16.02 -6.84 6.01
N CYS A 137 -15.12 -5.86 5.97
CA CYS A 137 -13.79 -6.03 5.40
C CYS A 137 -12.74 -5.95 6.49
N THR A 138 -11.87 -6.95 6.58
CA THR A 138 -10.70 -6.96 7.46
C THR A 138 -9.45 -7.10 6.60
N VAL A 139 -8.53 -6.14 6.71
CA VAL A 139 -7.25 -6.15 6.02
C VAL A 139 -6.15 -6.21 7.06
N THR A 140 -5.28 -7.22 6.98
CA THR A 140 -4.15 -7.38 7.90
C THR A 140 -2.85 -7.37 7.12
N LEU A 141 -1.95 -6.49 7.54
CA LEU A 141 -0.56 -6.41 7.11
C LEU A 141 0.34 -6.94 8.23
N ILE A 142 1.20 -7.89 7.88
CA ILE A 142 2.09 -8.59 8.79
C ILE A 142 3.53 -8.32 8.38
N CYS A 143 4.39 -8.01 9.34
CA CYS A 143 5.83 -7.95 9.15
C CYS A 143 6.50 -9.13 9.86
N SER A 144 7.23 -9.98 9.15
CA SER A 144 8.00 -11.07 9.76
C SER A 144 9.23 -10.55 10.51
N SER A 145 9.86 -11.40 11.32
CA SER A 145 11.07 -11.06 12.08
C SER A 145 12.24 -10.60 11.22
N ASN A 146 12.32 -11.10 9.97
CA ASN A 146 13.32 -10.68 8.97
C ASN A 146 12.87 -9.48 8.11
N GLY A 147 11.75 -8.83 8.42
CA GLY A 147 11.30 -7.62 7.72
C GLY A 147 10.52 -7.86 6.42
N SER A 148 10.16 -9.10 6.08
CA SER A 148 9.29 -9.41 4.94
C SER A 148 7.82 -9.07 5.25
N LEU A 149 7.07 -8.64 4.23
CA LEU A 149 5.68 -8.20 4.38
C LEU A 149 4.69 -9.22 3.80
N LYS A 150 3.55 -9.44 4.48
CA LYS A 150 2.47 -10.34 4.07
C LYS A 150 1.09 -9.76 4.36
#